data_AF-A8PHG7-F1
#
_entry.id   AF-A8PHG7-F1
#
_cell.length_a   1.000
_cell.length_b   1.000
_cell.length_c   1.000
_cell.angle_alpha   90.00
_cell.angle_beta   90.00
_cell.angle_gamma   90.00
#
_symmetry.space_group_name_H-M   'P 1'
#
loop_
_entity.id
_entity.type
_entity.pdbx_description
1 polymer ?
#
loop_
_entity_poly.entity_id
_entity_poly.type
_entity_poly.pdbx_seq_one_letter_code
_entity_poly.pdbx_strand_id
1 'polypeptide(L)' 'MKTRIISESVVRRCLLLRHRNATNSFPNDTVYILSRIATEIVKEILYRSATNAEENCSERVMLENLHRILPQSFFDFNL' A
#
# COMPACT_ATOMS: atom_id res chain seq x y z
N MET A 1 -4.51 -14.39 -10.89
CA MET A 1 -4.68 -14.15 -9.43
C MET A 1 -5.75 -13.08 -9.27
N LYS A 2 -6.87 -13.33 -8.56
CA LYS A 2 -7.88 -12.28 -8.33
C LYS A 2 -7.24 -11.21 -7.44
N THR A 3 -6.97 -10.06 -8.01
CA THR A 3 -6.30 -8.95 -7.32
C THR A 3 -7.26 -8.36 -6.30
N ARG A 4 -7.03 -8.66 -5.01
CA ARG A 4 -7.82 -8.07 -3.94
C ARG A 4 -7.51 -6.58 -3.87
N ILE A 5 -8.55 -5.77 -4.03
CA ILE A 5 -8.49 -4.32 -3.84
C ILE A 5 -8.65 -4.08 -2.33
N ILE A 6 -7.88 -3.14 -1.79
CA ILE A 6 -8.09 -2.67 -0.42
C ILE A 6 -9.50 -2.12 -0.32
N SER A 7 -10.29 -2.65 0.61
CA SER A 7 -11.70 -2.26 0.73
C SER A 7 -11.85 -0.77 1.06
N GLU A 8 -12.82 -0.11 0.42
CA GLU A 8 -13.18 1.28 0.69
C GLU A 8 -13.52 1.55 2.17
N SER A 9 -14.06 0.57 2.89
CA SER A 9 -14.33 0.66 4.33
C SER A 9 -13.06 0.86 5.16
N VAL A 10 -11.97 0.16 4.81
CA VAL A 10 -10.66 0.31 5.44
C VAL A 10 -10.09 1.70 5.15
N VAL A 11 -10.14 2.14 3.89
CA VAL A 11 -9.68 3.49 3.51
C VAL A 11 -10.45 4.56 4.27
N ARG A 12 -11.78 4.44 4.34
CA ARG A 12 -12.64 5.37 5.09
C ARG A 12 -12.27 5.40 6.58
N ARG A 13 -11.98 4.23 7.18
CA ARG A 13 -11.51 4.17 8.57
C ARG A 13 -10.17 4.86 8.75
N CYS A 14 -9.21 4.67 7.84
CA CYS A 14 -7.92 5.35 7.88
C CYS A 14 -8.05 6.86 7.77
N LEU A 15 -8.94 7.36 6.89
CA LEU A 15 -9.23 8.78 6.78
C LEU A 15 -9.85 9.33 8.08
N LEU A 16 -10.81 8.63 8.68
CA LEU A 16 -11.40 9.04 9.96
C LEU A 16 -10.38 9.09 11.10
N LEU A 17 -9.37 8.22 11.11
CA LEU A 17 -8.29 8.25 12.11
C LEU A 17 -7.46 9.54 12.04
N ARG A 18 -7.24 10.08 10.84
CA ARG A 18 -6.48 11.32 10.62
C ARG A 18 -7.32 12.59 10.66
N HIS A 19 -8.64 12.48 10.48
CA HIS A 19 -9.58 13.60 10.50
C HIS A 19 -10.61 13.44 11.62
N ARG A 20 -10.15 13.52 12.87
CA ARG A 20 -11.01 13.29 14.07
C ARG A 20 -12.25 14.17 14.14
N ASN A 21 -12.22 15.36 13.54
CA ASN A 21 -13.32 16.32 13.53
C ASN A 21 -14.21 16.20 12.28
N ALA A 22 -13.89 15.33 11.32
CA ALA A 22 -14.72 15.15 10.14
C ALA A 22 -16.03 14.47 10.55
N THR A 23 -17.16 15.12 10.25
CA THR A 23 -18.47 14.50 10.36
C THR A 23 -18.59 13.39 9.33
N ASN A 24 -19.20 12.27 9.74
CA ASN A 24 -19.20 10.96 9.06
C ASN A 24 -19.66 10.98 7.59
N SER A 25 -18.81 11.37 6.64
CA SER A 25 -18.69 10.73 5.32
C SER A 25 -17.66 11.47 4.46
N PHE A 26 -16.60 10.78 4.06
CA PHE A 26 -15.78 11.21 2.91
C PHE A 26 -16.52 10.96 1.60
N PRO A 27 -16.32 11.79 0.56
CA PRO A 27 -16.90 11.55 -0.76
C PRO A 27 -16.54 10.16 -1.28
N ASN A 28 -17.51 9.45 -1.87
CA ASN A 28 -17.30 8.08 -2.33
C ASN A 28 -16.21 7.99 -3.39
N ASP A 29 -16.17 8.92 -4.34
CA ASP A 29 -15.14 8.95 -5.39
C ASP A 29 -13.74 9.10 -4.80
N THR A 30 -13.58 9.95 -3.78
CA THR A 30 -12.31 10.10 -3.06
C THR A 30 -11.89 8.78 -2.41
N VAL A 31 -12.82 8.11 -1.72
CA VAL A 31 -12.53 6.82 -1.06
C VAL A 31 -12.20 5.74 -2.09
N TYR A 32 -12.95 5.70 -3.20
CA TYR A 32 -12.71 4.78 -4.31
C TYR A 32 -11.31 5.00 -4.91
N ILE A 33 -10.97 6.24 -5.31
CA ILE A 33 -9.67 6.57 -5.91
C ILE A 33 -8.54 6.21 -4.95
N LEU A 34 -8.66 6.58 -3.68
CA LEU A 34 -7.65 6.25 -2.67
C LEU A 34 -7.50 4.74 -2.47
N SER A 35 -8.59 3.97 -2.54
CA SER A 35 -8.52 2.50 -2.48
C SER A 35 -7.73 1.91 -3.64
N ARG A 36 -7.85 2.49 -4.84
CA ARG A 36 -7.09 2.10 -6.02
C ARG A 36 -5.61 2.44 -5.85
N ILE A 37 -5.31 3.69 -5.46
CA ILE A 37 -3.93 4.14 -5.24
C ILE A 37 -3.22 3.29 -4.18
N ALA A 38 -3.85 3.11 -3.01
CA ALA A 38 -3.26 2.30 -1.94
C ALA A 38 -3.02 0.85 -2.38
N THR A 39 -3.93 0.29 -3.18
CA THR A 39 -3.76 -1.06 -3.76
C THR A 39 -2.55 -1.14 -4.69
N GLU A 40 -2.37 -0.15 -5.58
CA GLU A 40 -1.23 -0.13 -6.49
C GLU A 40 0.10 0.09 -5.77
N ILE A 41 0.14 0.95 -4.75
CA ILE A 41 1.34 1.15 -3.91
C ILE A 41 1.73 -0.17 -3.21
N VAL A 42 0.77 -0.87 -2.61
CA VAL A 42 1.05 -2.16 -1.95
C VAL A 42 1.57 -3.19 -2.93
N LYS A 43 1.00 -3.27 -4.13
CA LYS A 43 1.49 -4.18 -5.18
C LYS A 43 2.92 -3.87 -5.59
N GLU A 44 3.25 -2.60 -5.78
CA GLU A 44 4.60 -2.19 -6.17
C GLU A 44 5.61 -2.58 -5.08
N ILE A 45 5.29 -2.35 -3.80
CA ILE A 45 6.13 -2.76 -2.68
C ILE A 45 6.33 -4.28 -2.65
N LEU A 46 5.25 -5.06 -2.86
CA LEU A 46 5.32 -6.51 -2.92
C LEU A 46 6.16 -7.00 -4.10
N TYR A 47 5.98 -6.39 -5.28
CA TYR A 47 6.73 -6.72 -6.48
C TYR A 47 8.23 -6.46 -6.29
N ARG A 48 8.61 -5.27 -5.82
CA ARG A 48 10.01 -4.93 -5.54
C ARG A 48 10.63 -5.84 -4.48
N SER A 49 9.85 -6.23 -3.48
CA SER A 49 10.31 -7.17 -2.45
C SER A 49 10.58 -8.57 -3.03
N ALA A 50 9.72 -9.03 -3.94
CA ALA A 50 9.90 -10.30 -4.65
C ALA A 50 11.13 -10.25 -5.58
N THR A 51 11.26 -9.20 -6.40
CA THR A 51 12.44 -8.99 -7.25
C THR A 51 13.72 -8.98 -6.42
N ASN A 52 13.74 -8.26 -5.29
CA ASN A 52 14.90 -8.25 -4.41
C ASN A 52 15.23 -9.64 -3.82
N ALA A 53 14.22 -10.45 -3.49
CA ALA A 53 14.42 -11.82 -3.02
C ALA A 53 15.03 -12.71 -4.12
N GLU A 54 14.50 -12.63 -5.34
CA GLU A 54 15.00 -13.36 -6.51
C GLU A 54 16.46 -12.97 -6.82
N GLU A 55 16.78 -11.67 -6.83
CA GLU A 55 18.14 -11.15 -7.03
C GLU A 55 19.14 -11.61 -5.96
N ASN A 56 18.65 -11.96 -4.76
CA ASN A 56 19.46 -12.46 -3.66
C ASN A 56 19.37 -13.99 -3.52
N CYS A 57 18.94 -14.69 -4.56
CA CYS A 57 18.84 -16.16 -4.61
C CYS A 57 17.96 -16.74 -3.48
N SER A 58 16.93 -16.01 -3.05
CA SER A 58 15.98 -16.46 -2.05
C SER A 58 14.67 -16.90 -2.71
N GLU A 59 14.18 -18.10 -2.35
CA GLU A 59 12.89 -18.60 -2.84
C GLU A 59 11.67 -17.90 -2.20
N ARG A 60 11.89 -17.06 -1.19
CA ARG A 60 10.84 -16.38 -0.44
C ARG A 60 11.25 -14.97 -0.06
N VAL A 61 10.27 -14.07 -0.04
CA VAL A 61 10.45 -12.72 0.52
C VAL A 61 10.61 -12.82 2.02
N MET A 62 11.78 -12.41 2.50
CA MET A 62 12.09 -12.28 3.92
C MET A 62 12.03 -10.81 4.33
N LEU A 63 12.02 -10.55 5.64
CA LEU A 63 12.00 -9.19 6.18
C LEU A 63 13.16 -8.33 5.65
N GLU A 64 14.32 -8.95 5.47
CA GLU A 64 15.52 -8.31 4.92
C GLU A 64 15.29 -7.74 3.52
N ASN A 65 14.55 -8.45 2.66
CA ASN A 65 14.24 -7.99 1.32
C ASN A 65 13.34 -6.76 1.35
N LEU A 66 12.34 -6.77 2.23
CA LEU A 66 11.44 -5.63 2.43
C LEU A 66 12.22 -4.40 2.95
N HIS A 67 13.07 -4.58 3.96
CA HIS A 67 13.88 -3.50 4.52
C HIS A 67 14.76 -2.80 3.49
N ARG A 68 15.31 -3.55 2.52
CA ARG A 68 16.17 -2.98 1.47
C ARG A 68 15.41 -2.09 0.50
N ILE A 69 14.15 -2.39 0.22
CA ILE A 69 13.36 -1.63 -0.77
C ILE A 69 12.57 -0.47 -0.14
N LEU A 70 12.33 -0.51 1.17
CA LEU A 70 11.52 0.50 1.87
C LEU A 70 12.02 1.94 1.68
N PRO A 71 13.32 2.27 1.78
CA PRO A 71 13.79 3.64 1.61
C PRO A 71 13.40 4.23 0.23
N GLN A 72 13.61 3.45 -0.84
CA GLN A 72 13.23 3.88 -2.19
C GLN A 72 11.71 3.98 -2.34
N SER A 73 10.95 3.04 -1.78
CA SER A 73 9.48 3.10 -1.80
C SER A 73 8.94 4.32 -1.07
N PHE A 74 9.51 4.69 0.09
CA PHE A 74 9.10 5.90 0.81
C PHE A 74 9.40 7.17 0.01
N PHE A 75 10.54 7.22 -0.68
CA PHE A 75 10.90 8.36 -1.53
C PHE A 75 9.97 8.47 -2.75
N ASP A 76 9.79 7.39 -3.51
CA ASP A 76 9.00 7.39 -4.75
C ASP A 76 7.54 7.78 -4.53
N PHE A 77 6.96 7.35 -3.40
CA PHE A 77 5.57 7.61 -3.08
C PHE A 77 5.36 8.82 -2.17
N ASN A 78 6.44 9.50 -1.76
CA ASN A 78 6.43 10.63 -0.83
C ASN A 78 5.57 10.35 0.42
N LEU A 79 5.85 9.21 1.06
CA LEU A 79 5.09 8.65 2.18
C LEU A 79 5.56 9.15 3.55
#